data_AF-A0A3D4ELF9-F1
#
_entry.id   AF-A0A3D4ELF9-F1
#
_cell.length_a   1.000
_cell.length_b   1.000
_cell.length_c   1.000
_cell.angle_alpha   90.00
_cell.angle_beta   90.00
_cell.angle_gamma   90.00
#
_symmetry.space_group_name_H-M   'P 1'
#
loop_
_entity.id
_entity.type
_entity.pdbx_description
1 polymer ?
#
loop_
_entity_poly.entity_id
_entity_poly.type
_entity_poly.pdbx_seq_one_letter_code
_entity_poly.pdbx_strand_id
1 'polypeptide(L)'
;DIRDVEADASSAGTLSLNGQAQRLDFDASSAATINAKDLKAEFCNAEASSAGSIRTYVSKEITTNASSGGDIDYWGEPQQVAVNESSGGSVSKK
;
A
#
# COMPACT_ATOMS: atom_id res chain seq x y z
N ASP A 1 -12.48 16.06 -2.71
CA ASP A 1 -12.29 15.06 -1.65
C ASP A 1 -12.97 13.77 -1.98
N ILE A 2 -12.17 12.71 -2.07
CA ILE A 2 -12.66 11.34 -2.12
C ILE A 2 -12.52 10.79 -0.70
N ARG A 3 -13.57 10.14 -0.20
CA ARG A 3 -13.50 9.52 1.13
C ARG A 3 -12.67 8.25 1.09
N ASP A 4 -13.02 7.33 0.21
CA ASP A 4 -12.41 6.01 0.16
C ASP A 4 -11.93 5.72 -1.27
N VAL A 5 -10.70 5.20 -1.39
CA VAL A 5 -10.13 4.69 -2.64
C VAL A 5 -9.75 3.24 -2.42
N GLU A 6 -10.32 2.36 -3.22
CA GLU A 6 -9.99 0.94 -3.29
C GLU A 6 -9.27 0.68 -4.61
N ALA A 7 -8.16 -0.04 -4.57
CA ALA A 7 -7.41 -0.39 -5.76
C ALA A 7 -6.84 -1.79 -5.68
N ASP A 8 -7.28 -2.64 -6.59
CA ASP A 8 -6.79 -4.01 -6.76
C ASP A 8 -5.98 -4.11 -8.05
N ALA A 9 -4.74 -4.58 -7.93
CA ALA A 9 -3.85 -4.81 -9.06
C ALA A 9 -3.38 -6.27 -9.04
N SER A 10 -3.50 -6.95 -10.18
CA SER A 10 -3.03 -8.34 -10.34
C SER A 10 -2.39 -8.58 -11.70
N SER A 11 -1.69 -9.71 -11.84
CA SER A 11 -1.16 -10.22 -13.11
C SER A 11 -0.26 -9.22 -13.84
N ALA A 12 0.74 -8.68 -13.13
CA ALA A 12 1.66 -7.64 -13.63
C ALA A 12 1.00 -6.31 -14.06
N GLY A 13 -0.26 -6.06 -13.65
CA GLY A 13 -0.91 -4.78 -13.82
C GLY A 13 -0.23 -3.66 -13.01
N THR A 14 -0.25 -2.43 -13.53
CA THR A 14 0.28 -1.26 -12.83
C THR A 14 -0.80 -0.20 -12.68
N LEU A 15 -1.07 0.20 -11.45
CA LEU A 15 -1.91 1.35 -11.11
C LEU A 15 -1.04 2.51 -10.65
N SER A 16 -1.37 3.72 -11.09
CA SER A 16 -0.71 4.95 -10.66
C SER A 16 -1.76 5.95 -10.21
N LEU A 17 -1.74 6.31 -8.93
CA LEU A 17 -2.76 7.12 -8.27
C LEU A 17 -2.10 8.37 -7.66
N ASN A 18 -2.79 9.51 -7.77
CA ASN A 18 -2.35 10.78 -7.19
C ASN A 18 -3.54 11.58 -6.68
N GLY A 19 -3.29 12.52 -5.76
CA GLY A 19 -4.31 13.40 -5.20
C GLY A 19 -4.42 13.28 -3.68
N GLN A 20 -5.66 13.35 -3.17
CA GLN A 20 -5.96 13.27 -1.75
C GLN A 20 -7.19 12.40 -1.51
N ALA A 21 -7.11 11.52 -0.50
CA ALA A 21 -8.21 10.69 -0.04
C ALA A 21 -8.21 10.61 1.49
N GLN A 22 -9.31 10.22 2.10
CA GLN A 22 -9.32 9.98 3.55
C GLN A 22 -8.76 8.59 3.88
N ARG A 23 -9.23 7.55 3.18
CA ARG A 23 -8.86 6.15 3.38
C ARG A 23 -8.45 5.48 2.06
N LEU A 24 -7.43 4.64 2.14
CA LEU A 24 -6.93 3.79 1.07
C LEU A 24 -7.06 2.33 1.48
N ASP A 25 -7.50 1.48 0.54
CA ASP A 25 -7.42 0.02 0.64
C ASP A 25 -6.80 -0.52 -0.64
N PHE A 26 -5.63 -1.14 -0.53
CA PHE A 26 -4.81 -1.55 -1.67
C PHE A 26 -4.44 -3.02 -1.58
N ASP A 27 -4.73 -3.77 -2.65
CA ASP A 27 -4.26 -5.15 -2.85
C ASP A 27 -3.42 -5.22 -4.13
N ALA A 28 -2.15 -5.60 -3.98
CA ALA A 28 -1.27 -5.89 -5.11
C ALA A 28 -0.82 -7.35 -5.04
N SER A 29 -1.11 -8.11 -6.10
CA SER A 29 -0.72 -9.52 -6.20
C SER A 29 -0.16 -9.92 -7.56
N SER A 30 0.57 -11.04 -7.61
CA SER A 30 1.05 -11.65 -8.86
C SER A 30 1.87 -10.68 -9.73
N ALA A 31 2.93 -10.14 -9.14
CA ALA A 31 3.84 -9.15 -9.74
C ALA A 31 3.21 -7.79 -10.12
N ALA A 32 1.99 -7.50 -9.64
CA ALA A 32 1.35 -6.21 -9.89
C ALA A 32 1.96 -5.09 -9.03
N THR A 33 1.74 -3.84 -9.45
CA THR A 33 2.27 -2.66 -8.74
C THR A 33 1.19 -1.60 -8.56
N ILE A 34 1.05 -1.09 -7.34
CA ILE A 34 0.26 0.10 -7.02
C ILE A 34 1.22 1.23 -6.62
N ASN A 35 1.33 2.24 -7.49
CA ASN A 35 2.10 3.45 -7.25
C ASN A 35 1.16 4.58 -6.78
N ALA A 36 1.01 4.73 -5.47
CA ALA A 36 0.13 5.70 -4.84
C ALA A 36 0.87 6.65 -3.87
N LYS A 37 2.19 6.80 -4.00
CA LYS A 37 2.99 7.72 -3.18
C LYS A 37 2.49 9.17 -3.25
N ASP A 38 2.01 9.59 -4.42
CA ASP A 38 1.51 10.96 -4.64
C ASP A 38 0.01 11.09 -4.30
N LEU A 39 -0.63 10.03 -3.82
CA LEU A 39 -1.98 10.03 -3.25
C LEU A 39 -1.88 10.10 -1.73
N LYS A 40 -2.06 11.31 -1.17
CA LYS A 40 -1.95 11.51 0.28
C LYS A 40 -3.22 11.05 0.97
N ALA A 41 -3.08 10.21 1.99
CA ALA A 41 -4.21 9.80 2.81
C ALA A 41 -3.97 9.88 4.32
N GLU A 42 -5.06 9.80 5.07
CA GLU A 42 -5.03 9.73 6.53
C GLU A 42 -4.86 8.28 6.98
N PHE A 43 -5.64 7.36 6.40
CA PHE A 43 -5.69 5.95 6.76
C PHE A 43 -5.33 5.07 5.55
N CYS A 44 -4.57 4.01 5.76
CA CYS A 44 -4.23 3.06 4.70
C CYS A 44 -4.24 1.62 5.21
N ASN A 45 -4.92 0.74 4.47
CA ASN A 45 -4.70 -0.70 4.51
C ASN A 45 -3.96 -1.10 3.24
N ALA A 46 -2.90 -1.89 3.35
CA ALA A 46 -2.08 -2.28 2.20
C ALA A 46 -1.69 -3.76 2.30
N GLU A 47 -2.04 -4.54 1.28
CA GLU A 47 -1.75 -5.96 1.18
C GLU A 47 -0.95 -6.25 -0.09
N ALA A 48 0.27 -6.76 0.08
CA ALA A 48 1.13 -7.12 -1.04
C ALA A 48 1.48 -8.60 -0.95
N SER A 49 1.21 -9.35 -2.02
CA SER A 49 1.52 -10.77 -2.07
C SER A 49 2.06 -11.23 -3.42
N SER A 50 2.73 -12.38 -3.48
CA SER A 50 3.15 -13.01 -4.74
C SER A 50 3.90 -12.05 -5.68
N ALA A 51 4.96 -11.42 -5.16
CA ALA A 51 5.73 -10.37 -5.83
C ALA A 51 4.98 -9.06 -6.14
N GLY A 52 3.80 -8.84 -5.56
CA GLY A 52 3.09 -7.55 -5.63
C GLY A 52 3.85 -6.43 -4.92
N SER A 53 3.74 -5.20 -5.41
CA SER A 53 4.40 -4.03 -4.84
C SER A 53 3.44 -2.87 -4.60
N ILE A 54 3.45 -2.29 -3.40
CA ILE A 54 2.64 -1.12 -3.04
C ILE A 54 3.56 0.02 -2.59
N ARG A 55 3.29 1.22 -3.09
CA ARG A 55 3.92 2.47 -2.65
C ARG A 55 2.84 3.45 -2.22
N THR A 56 2.83 3.88 -0.95
CA THR A 56 1.73 4.71 -0.42
C THR A 56 2.21 5.84 0.50
N TYR A 57 1.43 6.93 0.62
CA TYR A 57 1.68 8.01 1.59
C TYR A 57 0.53 8.12 2.59
N VAL A 58 0.85 8.07 3.88
CA VAL A 58 -0.13 8.00 4.96
C VAL A 58 0.27 8.87 6.14
N SER A 59 -0.71 9.49 6.81
CA SER A 59 -0.46 10.51 7.83
C SER A 59 -1.04 10.23 9.21
N LYS A 60 -1.99 9.29 9.38
CA LYS A 60 -2.54 8.93 10.70
C LYS A 60 -2.31 7.46 11.05
N GLU A 61 -2.74 6.54 10.19
CA GLU A 61 -2.67 5.12 10.51
C GLU A 61 -2.43 4.26 9.27
N ILE A 62 -1.54 3.28 9.40
CA ILE A 62 -1.31 2.28 8.37
C ILE A 62 -1.29 0.87 8.96
N THR A 63 -2.00 -0.03 8.28
CA THR A 63 -1.87 -1.48 8.45
C THR A 63 -1.31 -2.07 7.17
N THR A 64 -0.26 -2.89 7.28
CA THR A 64 0.40 -3.50 6.14
C THR A 64 0.53 -5.01 6.32
N ASN A 65 0.20 -5.76 5.27
CA ASN A 65 0.39 -7.21 5.20
C ASN A 65 1.23 -7.56 3.95
N ALA A 66 2.50 -7.89 4.14
CA ALA A 66 3.39 -8.31 3.06
C ALA A 66 3.71 -9.81 3.18
N SER A 67 3.48 -10.57 2.10
CA SER A 67 3.79 -12.01 2.07
C SER A 67 4.23 -12.52 0.71
N SER A 68 4.85 -13.71 0.65
CA SER A 68 5.19 -14.40 -0.61
C SER A 68 5.97 -13.52 -1.61
N GLY A 69 6.99 -12.81 -1.12
CA GLY A 69 7.78 -11.88 -1.91
C GLY A 69 7.11 -10.54 -2.22
N GLY A 70 5.99 -10.21 -1.57
CA GLY A 70 5.33 -8.91 -1.71
C GLY A 70 6.09 -7.79 -0.98
N ASP A 71 6.07 -6.59 -1.54
CA ASP A 71 6.81 -5.42 -1.04
C ASP A 71 5.88 -4.23 -0.79
N ILE A 72 5.95 -3.61 0.38
CA ILE A 72 5.21 -2.39 0.72
C ILE A 72 6.17 -1.30 1.17
N ASP A 73 6.26 -0.23 0.39
CA ASP A 73 6.94 0.99 0.79
C ASP A 73 5.90 2.04 1.21
N TYR A 74 6.06 2.61 2.40
CA TYR A 74 5.20 3.72 2.85
C TYR A 74 5.99 4.95 3.27
N TRP A 75 5.43 6.12 2.98
CA TRP A 75 5.94 7.43 3.37
C TRP A 75 4.97 8.12 4.33
N GLY A 76 5.51 9.11 5.06
CA GLY A 76 4.76 9.93 6.00
C GLY A 76 5.05 9.56 7.45
N GLU A 77 4.34 10.21 8.37
CA GLU A 77 4.51 10.05 9.81
C GLU A 77 3.19 9.62 10.47
N PRO A 78 2.66 8.42 10.15
CA PRO A 78 1.48 7.89 10.81
C PRO A 78 1.73 7.71 12.31
N GLN A 79 0.70 8.01 13.09
CA GLN A 79 0.67 7.86 14.54
C GLN A 79 0.53 6.39 14.95
N GLN A 80 -0.12 5.58 14.11
CA GLN A 80 -0.34 4.14 14.33
C GLN A 80 0.20 3.34 13.13
N VAL A 81 1.03 2.34 13.41
CA VAL A 81 1.68 1.52 12.39
C VAL A 81 1.57 0.05 12.82
N ALA A 82 0.86 -0.75 12.02
CA ALA A 82 0.77 -2.19 12.17
C ALA A 82 1.42 -2.88 10.97
N VAL A 83 2.49 -3.64 11.21
CA VAL A 83 3.28 -4.31 10.16
C VAL A 83 3.26 -5.81 10.36
N ASN A 84 2.82 -6.53 9.33
CA ASN A 84 2.88 -7.99 9.25
C ASN A 84 3.71 -8.40 8.03
N GLU A 85 4.81 -9.09 8.26
CA GLU A 85 5.71 -9.61 7.23
C GLU A 85 5.84 -11.13 7.39
N SER A 86 5.70 -11.88 6.30
CA SER A 86 5.90 -13.34 6.31
C SER A 86 6.32 -13.86 4.93
N SER A 87 6.78 -15.11 4.84
CA SER A 87 7.04 -15.80 3.55
C SER A 87 7.86 -14.97 2.54
N GLY A 88 8.85 -14.21 3.01
CA GLY A 88 9.70 -13.37 2.18
C GLY A 88 9.10 -12.03 1.73
N GLY A 89 7.98 -11.59 2.30
CA GLY A 89 7.48 -10.23 2.12
C GLY A 89 8.26 -9.19 2.93
N SER A 90 8.24 -7.94 2.48
CA SER A 90 8.91 -6.82 3.14
C SER A 90 8.03 -5.57 3.21
N VAL A 91 8.14 -4.84 4.32
CA VAL A 91 7.53 -3.54 4.56
C VAL A 91 8.63 -2.57 4.98
N SER A 92 8.75 -1.46 4.27
CA SER A 92 9.75 -0.43 4.53
C SER A 92 9.11 0.94 4.68
N LYS A 93 9.40 1.60 5.80
CA LYS A 93 9.20 3.06 5.90
C LYS A 93 10.29 3.77 5.11
N LYS A 94 9.90 4.78 4.32
CA LYS A 94 10.80 5.58 3.48
C LYS A 94 10.78 7.06 3.85
#